data_AF-A0A7V3Y1E6-F1
#
_entry.id   AF-A0A7V3Y1E6-F1
#
_cell.length_a   1.000
_cell.length_b   1.000
_cell.length_c   1.000
_cell.angle_alpha   90.00
_cell.angle_beta   90.00
_cell.angle_gamma   90.00
#
_symmetry.space_group_name_H-M   'P 1'
#
loop_
_entity.id
_entity.type
_entity.pdbx_description
1 polymer ?
#
loop_
_entity_poly.entity_id
_entity_poly.type
_entity_poly.pdbx_seq_one_letter_code
_entity_poly.pdbx_strand_id
1 'polypeptide(L)'
;MSKQLAVIKSKLNCPKLNISGLLLIVIDKEVSRIIGANGVFVSGEHLKNARTNISSIDFIEAINVASQQYAVQKEYVDVIKNYLLQRIDQKIIQSLLNNVEKNTIAAVNEVQRIIKTALNIDIIDVYSEFDSISNAEYNEIIIAQKIDTLTLAQQVEIAARYYDNDTLLTERAIKNNKQDIGITVLYINSHQFNGIAFCFVNCTTRKMLYCICWLDDPDVVQSEVKAGDSLYDLFSRIVKAAERTNRFTPVQHEIQSNLWKIDIDALIHAVEHEASGIASQLFASLLQKFKDIQVRAELHRIDVIRFHMLYNPSQFDKKEIKQGDSTFDKKLVAVDLVLSPTSGKKVSQLQKGDLIYVLIDTSTPYGYDVAKTLNLINNNKNTPIEAEVYSVNYNKKKGYTLFVKITESLYGKATEEQDIKVKMKLSTNIDEEETSSKVSLIIGLIAGLIVIAILLFILLT
;
A
#
# COMPACT_ATOMS: atom_id res chain seq x y z
N MET A 1 -8.25 1.93 -13.36
CA MET A 1 -7.93 0.63 -14.00
C MET A 1 -7.54 -0.34 -12.91
N SER A 2 -8.06 -1.56 -12.92
CA SER A 2 -7.65 -2.60 -11.96
C SER A 2 -6.24 -3.06 -12.32
N LYS A 3 -5.27 -2.82 -11.43
CA LYS A 3 -3.91 -3.35 -11.61
C LYS A 3 -3.98 -4.87 -11.79
N GLN A 4 -3.40 -5.38 -12.87
CA GLN A 4 -3.23 -6.82 -13.04
C GLN A 4 -1.93 -7.27 -12.38
N LEU A 5 -2.04 -8.08 -11.34
CA LEU A 5 -0.90 -8.62 -10.62
C LEU A 5 -0.68 -10.08 -11.03
N ALA A 6 0.57 -10.44 -11.29
CA ALA A 6 0.97 -11.84 -11.44
C ALA A 6 1.49 -12.36 -10.11
N VAL A 7 1.18 -13.61 -9.80
CA VAL A 7 1.67 -14.31 -8.61
C VAL A 7 2.41 -15.55 -9.02
N ILE A 8 3.55 -15.79 -8.37
CA ILE A 8 4.36 -16.98 -8.54
C ILE A 8 4.45 -17.66 -7.18
N LYS A 9 3.92 -18.88 -7.07
CA LYS A 9 4.01 -19.72 -5.87
C LYS A 9 5.01 -20.82 -6.13
N SER A 10 6.16 -20.75 -5.49
CA SER A 10 7.25 -21.69 -5.67
C SER A 10 7.47 -22.53 -4.44
N LYS A 11 7.69 -23.83 -4.64
CA LYS A 11 8.31 -24.72 -3.65
C LYS A 11 9.72 -25.07 -4.08
N LEU A 12 10.61 -25.17 -3.10
CA LEU A 12 12.04 -25.21 -3.29
C LEU A 12 12.64 -26.36 -2.50
N ASN A 13 13.60 -27.07 -3.09
CA ASN A 13 14.44 -28.04 -2.40
C ASN A 13 15.90 -27.86 -2.82
N CYS A 14 16.77 -27.57 -1.86
CA CYS A 14 18.21 -27.47 -2.08
C CYS A 14 18.93 -28.51 -1.22
N PRO A 15 19.23 -29.70 -1.77
CA PRO A 15 19.93 -30.75 -1.03
C PRO A 15 21.32 -30.31 -0.55
N LYS A 16 22.03 -29.49 -1.35
CA LYS A 16 23.39 -29.01 -1.03
C LYS A 16 23.44 -28.16 0.25
N LEU A 17 22.42 -27.32 0.46
CA LEU A 17 22.28 -26.50 1.66
C LEU A 17 21.45 -27.19 2.75
N ASN A 18 20.92 -28.39 2.48
CA ASN A 18 19.97 -29.09 3.34
C ASN A 18 18.79 -28.21 3.77
N ILE A 19 18.16 -27.53 2.79
CA ILE A 19 16.98 -26.68 3.02
C ILE A 19 15.87 -26.97 2.02
N SER A 20 14.64 -26.72 2.45
CA SER A 20 13.46 -26.62 1.58
C SER A 20 12.67 -25.35 1.92
N GLY A 21 11.89 -24.85 0.97
CA GLY A 21 11.22 -23.57 1.16
C GLY A 21 9.97 -23.37 0.33
N LEU A 22 9.20 -22.37 0.74
CA LEU A 22 8.05 -21.83 0.01
C LEU A 22 8.30 -20.36 -0.25
N LEU A 23 8.00 -19.91 -1.47
CA LEU A 23 8.23 -18.54 -1.92
C LEU A 23 7.05 -18.06 -2.76
N LEU A 24 6.44 -16.97 -2.33
CA LEU A 24 5.44 -16.21 -3.06
C LEU A 24 6.09 -14.94 -3.62
N ILE A 25 6.00 -14.74 -4.94
CA ILE A 25 6.44 -13.52 -5.62
C ILE A 25 5.22 -12.85 -6.23
N VAL A 26 5.06 -11.56 -6.02
CA VAL A 26 4.00 -10.74 -6.62
C VAL A 26 4.61 -9.70 -7.55
N ILE A 27 4.14 -9.66 -8.79
CA ILE A 27 4.65 -8.81 -9.86
C ILE A 27 3.52 -7.90 -10.34
N ASP A 28 3.78 -6.60 -10.37
CA ASP A 28 2.92 -5.64 -11.08
C ASP A 28 3.22 -5.75 -12.58
N LYS A 29 2.27 -6.28 -13.37
CA LYS A 29 2.44 -6.55 -14.80
C LYS A 29 2.66 -5.25 -15.59
N GLU A 30 2.00 -4.16 -15.19
CA GLU A 30 2.01 -2.89 -15.93
C GLU A 30 3.39 -2.24 -15.92
N VAL A 31 4.04 -2.22 -14.74
CA VAL A 31 5.37 -1.63 -14.57
C VAL A 31 6.50 -2.67 -14.63
N SER A 32 6.16 -3.95 -14.77
CA SER A 32 7.12 -5.07 -14.77
C SER A 32 8.06 -5.03 -13.56
N ARG A 33 7.47 -4.91 -12.37
CA ARG A 33 8.22 -4.78 -11.11
C ARG A 33 7.72 -5.81 -10.09
N ILE A 34 8.65 -6.45 -9.38
CA ILE A 34 8.31 -7.24 -8.20
C ILE A 34 7.92 -6.27 -7.07
N ILE A 35 6.68 -6.38 -6.62
CA ILE A 35 6.11 -5.53 -5.57
C ILE A 35 5.98 -6.25 -4.23
N GLY A 36 6.06 -7.58 -4.23
CA GLY A 36 5.99 -8.41 -3.04
C GLY A 36 6.83 -9.67 -3.19
N ALA A 37 7.53 -10.04 -2.12
CA ALA A 37 8.23 -11.31 -2.00
C ALA A 37 8.11 -11.78 -0.55
N ASN A 38 7.50 -12.95 -0.36
CA ASN A 38 7.32 -13.57 0.95
C ASN A 38 7.65 -15.04 0.90
N GLY A 39 8.22 -15.59 1.95
CA GLY A 39 8.59 -16.99 1.94
C GLY A 39 9.19 -17.46 3.25
N VAL A 40 9.38 -18.76 3.33
CA VAL A 40 10.01 -19.45 4.45
C VAL A 40 10.97 -20.49 3.89
N PHE A 41 12.16 -20.56 4.47
CA PHE A 41 13.12 -21.64 4.25
C PHE A 41 13.33 -22.34 5.59
N VAL A 42 13.35 -23.67 5.55
CA VAL A 42 13.49 -24.52 6.74
C VAL A 42 14.58 -25.55 6.50
N SER A 43 15.19 -26.05 7.58
CA SER A 43 16.14 -27.16 7.50
C SER A 43 15.48 -28.44 6.99
N GLY A 44 16.18 -29.21 6.15
CA GLY A 44 15.71 -30.48 5.61
C GLY A 44 14.73 -30.35 4.44
N GLU A 45 14.13 -31.47 4.04
CA GLU A 45 13.23 -31.58 2.86
C GLU A 45 11.73 -31.44 3.20
N HIS A 46 11.38 -30.91 4.38
CA HIS A 46 9.99 -30.89 4.88
C HIS A 46 8.98 -30.23 3.93
N LEU A 47 9.40 -29.24 3.13
CA LEU A 47 8.52 -28.48 2.24
C LEU A 47 8.59 -28.91 0.77
N LYS A 48 9.37 -29.94 0.44
CA LYS A 48 9.54 -30.46 -0.94
C LYS A 48 8.21 -30.90 -1.58
N ASN A 49 7.31 -31.44 -0.76
CA ASN A 49 6.01 -31.96 -1.19
C ASN A 49 4.84 -31.01 -0.88
N ALA A 50 5.12 -29.76 -0.50
CA ALA A 50 4.08 -28.77 -0.28
C ALA A 50 3.23 -28.56 -1.54
N ARG A 51 1.96 -28.21 -1.33
CA ARG A 51 1.02 -27.89 -2.40
C ARG A 51 1.22 -26.44 -2.83
N THR A 52 1.28 -26.23 -4.15
CA THR A 52 1.39 -24.91 -4.78
C THR A 52 0.12 -24.56 -5.57
N ASN A 53 -0.73 -25.53 -5.92
CA ASN A 53 -1.99 -25.31 -6.66
C ASN A 53 -3.18 -24.87 -5.76
N ILE A 54 -2.89 -24.16 -4.68
CA ILE A 54 -3.87 -23.61 -3.73
C ILE A 54 -4.03 -22.11 -3.95
N SER A 55 -5.02 -21.46 -3.34
CA SER A 55 -5.17 -20.00 -3.48
C SER A 55 -3.93 -19.26 -2.94
N SER A 56 -3.70 -18.03 -3.38
CA SER A 56 -2.56 -17.23 -2.91
C SER A 56 -2.62 -16.96 -1.40
N ILE A 57 -3.83 -16.87 -0.84
CA ILE A 57 -4.04 -16.69 0.61
C ILE A 57 -3.69 -17.97 1.38
N ASP A 58 -4.14 -19.14 0.90
CA ASP A 58 -3.83 -20.43 1.52
C ASP A 58 -2.32 -20.73 1.42
N PHE A 59 -1.67 -20.25 0.36
CA PHE A 59 -0.22 -20.39 0.21
C PHE A 59 0.56 -19.54 1.22
N ILE A 60 0.09 -18.33 1.55
CA ILE A 60 0.64 -17.53 2.65
C ILE A 60 0.40 -18.21 3.99
N GLU A 61 -0.79 -18.75 4.22
CA GLU A 61 -1.06 -19.52 5.43
C GLU A 61 -0.12 -20.73 5.56
N ALA A 62 0.13 -21.45 4.47
CA ALA A 62 1.11 -22.53 4.44
C ALA A 62 2.55 -22.07 4.77
N ILE A 63 2.97 -20.90 4.28
CA ILE A 63 4.25 -20.26 4.65
C ILE A 63 4.28 -20.01 6.17
N ASN A 64 3.19 -19.48 6.73
CA ASN A 64 3.11 -19.11 8.14
C ASN A 64 3.13 -20.33 9.05
N VAL A 65 2.32 -21.35 8.73
CA VAL A 65 2.31 -22.64 9.43
C VAL A 65 3.70 -23.27 9.42
N ALA A 66 4.38 -23.28 8.27
CA ALA A 66 5.74 -23.80 8.16
C ALA A 66 6.74 -23.00 9.01
N SER A 67 6.60 -21.68 9.09
CA SER A 67 7.47 -20.84 9.92
C SER A 67 7.35 -21.10 11.42
N GLN A 68 6.19 -21.59 11.86
CA GLN A 68 5.92 -21.93 13.26
C GLN A 68 6.30 -23.37 13.59
N GLN A 69 6.14 -24.30 12.64
CA GLN A 69 6.37 -25.73 12.85
C GLN A 69 7.84 -26.14 12.73
N TYR A 70 8.64 -25.42 11.93
CA TYR A 70 9.99 -25.84 11.58
C TYR A 70 11.04 -24.79 11.96
N ALA A 71 12.29 -25.23 12.06
CA ALA A 71 13.44 -24.35 12.28
C ALA A 71 13.70 -23.49 11.02
N VAL A 72 13.36 -22.20 11.11
CA VAL A 72 13.46 -21.25 10.00
C VAL A 72 14.91 -20.80 9.76
N GLN A 73 15.34 -20.92 8.51
CA GLN A 73 16.63 -20.45 8.00
C GLN A 73 16.48 -19.03 7.44
N LYS A 74 16.38 -18.04 8.34
CA LYS A 74 16.04 -16.64 7.98
C LYS A 74 17.00 -16.01 6.97
N GLU A 75 18.28 -16.35 7.06
CA GLU A 75 19.32 -15.86 6.15
C GLU A 75 18.99 -16.08 4.67
N TYR A 76 18.44 -17.24 4.29
CA TYR A 76 18.08 -17.53 2.90
C TYR A 76 16.83 -16.78 2.43
N VAL A 77 15.85 -16.62 3.33
CA VAL A 77 14.65 -15.82 3.06
C VAL A 77 15.06 -14.37 2.75
N ASP A 78 15.89 -13.78 3.61
CA ASP A 78 16.29 -12.38 3.50
C ASP A 78 17.16 -12.13 2.25
N VAL A 79 18.08 -13.04 1.94
CA VAL A 79 18.93 -12.97 0.74
C VAL A 79 18.06 -12.99 -0.52
N ILE A 80 17.12 -13.95 -0.63
CA ILE A 80 16.23 -14.05 -1.80
C ILE A 80 15.33 -12.83 -1.89
N LYS A 81 14.71 -12.42 -0.78
CA LYS A 81 13.81 -11.26 -0.76
C LYS A 81 14.52 -9.98 -1.20
N ASN A 82 15.71 -9.72 -0.67
CA ASN A 82 16.51 -8.56 -1.05
C ASN A 82 16.93 -8.63 -2.53
N TYR A 83 17.33 -9.80 -3.01
CA TYR A 83 17.67 -9.98 -4.43
C TYR A 83 16.47 -9.69 -5.34
N LEU A 84 15.32 -10.29 -5.07
CA LEU A 84 14.08 -10.11 -5.84
C LEU A 84 13.63 -8.65 -5.88
N LEU A 85 13.65 -7.97 -4.74
CA LEU A 85 13.10 -6.60 -4.63
C LEU A 85 14.06 -5.50 -5.10
N GLN A 86 15.38 -5.75 -5.06
CA GLN A 86 16.37 -4.68 -5.25
C GLN A 86 17.33 -4.91 -6.41
N ARG A 87 17.55 -6.16 -6.84
CA ARG A 87 18.63 -6.50 -7.79
C ARG A 87 18.14 -7.01 -9.14
N ILE A 88 16.88 -7.42 -9.27
CA ILE A 88 16.34 -7.89 -10.54
C ILE A 88 15.98 -6.71 -11.42
N ASP A 89 16.53 -6.70 -12.64
CA ASP A 89 16.21 -5.69 -13.63
C ASP A 89 14.83 -5.91 -14.28
N GLN A 90 14.28 -4.85 -14.84
CA GLN A 90 12.96 -4.86 -15.47
C GLN A 90 12.89 -5.79 -16.70
N LYS A 91 14.01 -6.02 -17.40
CA LYS A 91 14.04 -6.87 -18.61
C LYS A 91 13.89 -8.34 -18.25
N ILE A 92 14.53 -8.78 -17.17
CA ILE A 92 14.37 -10.14 -16.62
C ILE A 92 12.91 -10.35 -16.22
N ILE A 93 12.28 -9.37 -15.56
CA ILE A 93 10.86 -9.45 -15.16
C ILE A 93 9.95 -9.54 -16.39
N GLN A 94 10.18 -8.73 -17.42
CA GLN A 94 9.42 -8.80 -18.68
C GLN A 94 9.57 -10.16 -19.37
N SER A 95 10.80 -10.71 -19.42
CA SER A 95 11.04 -12.04 -19.96
C SER A 95 10.30 -13.12 -19.17
N LEU A 96 10.32 -13.03 -17.84
CA LEU A 96 9.59 -13.93 -16.96
C LEU A 96 8.08 -13.86 -17.22
N LEU A 97 7.48 -12.66 -17.25
CA LEU A 97 6.05 -12.48 -17.53
C LEU A 97 5.65 -13.03 -18.90
N ASN A 98 6.45 -12.78 -19.94
CA ASN A 98 6.20 -13.32 -21.27
C ASN A 98 6.27 -14.85 -21.30
N ASN A 99 7.20 -15.45 -20.54
CA ASN A 99 7.27 -16.91 -20.39
C ASN A 99 6.08 -17.46 -19.60
N VAL A 100 5.59 -16.77 -18.57
CA VAL A 100 4.40 -17.18 -17.83
C VAL A 100 3.19 -17.35 -18.76
N GLU A 101 3.04 -16.47 -19.75
CA GLU A 101 1.92 -16.52 -20.70
C GLU A 101 2.11 -17.56 -21.81
N LYS A 102 3.36 -17.81 -22.25
CA LYS A 102 3.63 -18.59 -23.47
C LYS A 102 4.26 -19.96 -23.25
N ASN A 103 5.04 -20.11 -22.18
CA ASN A 103 5.83 -21.31 -21.91
C ASN A 103 6.15 -21.41 -20.41
N THR A 104 5.26 -22.08 -19.67
CA THR A 104 5.37 -22.25 -18.22
C THR A 104 6.65 -22.97 -17.81
N ILE A 105 7.17 -23.90 -18.61
CA ILE A 105 8.45 -24.57 -18.36
C ILE A 105 9.61 -23.57 -18.41
N ALA A 106 9.63 -22.68 -19.41
CA ALA A 106 10.61 -21.61 -19.49
C ALA A 106 10.48 -20.63 -18.31
N ALA A 107 9.25 -20.36 -17.85
CA ALA A 107 9.02 -19.53 -16.66
C ALA A 107 9.58 -20.18 -15.38
N VAL A 108 9.37 -21.49 -15.18
CA VAL A 108 9.94 -22.23 -14.05
C VAL A 108 11.47 -22.18 -14.08
N ASN A 109 12.08 -22.39 -15.24
CA ASN A 109 13.53 -22.33 -15.41
C ASN A 109 14.09 -20.92 -15.10
N GLU A 110 13.35 -19.88 -15.49
CA GLU A 110 13.71 -18.49 -15.20
C GLU A 110 13.65 -18.20 -13.69
N VAL A 111 12.60 -18.64 -13.00
CA VAL A 111 12.49 -18.55 -11.53
C VAL A 111 13.62 -19.31 -10.86
N GLN A 112 13.93 -20.52 -11.32
CA GLN A 112 15.04 -21.33 -10.81
C GLN A 112 16.38 -20.60 -10.99
N ARG A 113 16.63 -19.98 -12.16
CA ARG A 113 17.83 -19.19 -12.42
C ARG A 113 17.95 -18.00 -11.47
N ILE A 114 16.87 -17.26 -11.27
CA ILE A 114 16.82 -16.12 -10.35
C ILE A 114 17.22 -16.56 -8.94
N ILE A 115 16.67 -17.67 -8.45
CA ILE A 115 16.89 -18.14 -7.09
C ILE A 115 18.30 -18.72 -6.91
N LYS A 116 18.82 -19.44 -7.91
CA LYS A 116 20.23 -19.88 -7.93
C LYS A 116 21.19 -18.71 -7.79
N THR A 117 20.97 -17.64 -8.57
CA THR A 117 21.79 -16.43 -8.50
C THR A 117 21.67 -15.74 -7.15
N ALA A 118 20.45 -15.64 -6.60
CA ALA A 118 20.23 -15.02 -5.30
C ALA A 118 20.99 -15.74 -4.18
N LEU A 119 20.91 -17.08 -4.14
CA LEU A 119 21.55 -17.92 -3.13
C LEU A 119 23.03 -18.22 -3.42
N ASN A 120 23.55 -17.83 -4.58
CA ASN A 120 24.88 -18.19 -5.06
C ASN A 120 25.13 -19.72 -5.05
N ILE A 121 24.21 -20.48 -5.66
CA ILE A 121 24.26 -21.95 -5.72
C ILE A 121 24.03 -22.48 -7.14
N ASP A 122 24.52 -23.69 -7.39
CA ASP A 122 24.44 -24.33 -8.71
C ASP A 122 23.20 -25.23 -8.88
N ILE A 123 22.73 -25.84 -7.78
CA ILE A 123 21.70 -26.88 -7.79
C ILE A 123 20.60 -26.53 -6.78
N ILE A 124 19.37 -26.46 -7.28
CA ILE A 124 18.14 -26.32 -6.53
C ILE A 124 16.99 -26.83 -7.40
N ASP A 125 16.09 -27.59 -6.80
CA ASP A 125 14.85 -28.03 -7.43
C ASP A 125 13.78 -26.97 -7.14
N VAL A 126 13.16 -26.46 -8.20
CA VAL A 126 12.10 -25.45 -8.10
C VAL A 126 10.90 -25.93 -8.87
N TYR A 127 9.75 -25.85 -8.22
CA TYR A 127 8.46 -26.00 -8.88
C TYR A 127 7.65 -24.75 -8.61
N SER A 128 7.04 -24.17 -9.65
CA SER A 128 6.29 -22.92 -9.55
C SER A 128 4.92 -23.06 -10.19
N GLU A 129 3.90 -22.52 -9.52
CA GLU A 129 2.59 -22.23 -10.08
C GLU A 129 2.45 -20.73 -10.35
N PHE A 130 1.72 -20.39 -11.40
CA PHE A 130 1.56 -19.02 -11.86
C PHE A 130 0.08 -18.65 -11.91
N ASP A 131 -0.29 -17.62 -11.17
CA ASP A 131 -1.66 -17.11 -11.12
C ASP A 131 -1.71 -15.61 -11.42
N SER A 132 -2.92 -15.11 -11.61
CA SER A 132 -3.19 -13.67 -11.57
C SER A 132 -4.10 -13.35 -10.42
N ILE A 133 -3.82 -12.28 -9.69
CA ILE A 133 -4.65 -11.80 -8.58
C ILE A 133 -5.05 -10.34 -8.81
N SER A 134 -6.17 -9.97 -8.22
CA SER A 134 -6.62 -8.59 -8.10
C SER A 134 -5.79 -7.83 -7.05
N ASN A 135 -5.87 -6.50 -7.09
CA ASN A 135 -5.28 -5.65 -6.05
C ASN A 135 -5.93 -5.89 -4.67
N ALA A 136 -7.21 -6.29 -4.64
CA ALA A 136 -7.92 -6.61 -3.40
C ALA A 136 -7.33 -7.86 -2.74
N GLU A 137 -7.15 -8.94 -3.48
CA GLU A 137 -6.47 -10.15 -3.01
C GLU A 137 -5.02 -9.88 -2.58
N TYR A 138 -4.30 -8.99 -3.28
CA TYR A 138 -2.96 -8.59 -2.87
C TYR A 138 -2.93 -7.84 -1.53
N ASN A 139 -3.91 -6.97 -1.29
CA ASN A 139 -4.03 -6.29 0.00
C ASN A 139 -4.34 -7.27 1.13
N GLU A 140 -5.10 -8.34 0.88
CA GLU A 140 -5.29 -9.40 1.87
C GLU A 140 -3.98 -10.13 2.20
N ILE A 141 -3.14 -10.39 1.20
CA ILE A 141 -1.80 -10.95 1.39
C ILE A 141 -0.94 -10.03 2.28
N ILE A 142 -0.96 -8.71 2.02
CA ILE A 142 -0.23 -7.73 2.84
C ILE A 142 -0.73 -7.74 4.29
N ILE A 143 -2.05 -7.81 4.49
CA ILE A 143 -2.65 -7.85 5.82
C ILE A 143 -2.21 -9.12 6.56
N ALA A 144 -2.30 -10.29 5.93
CA ALA A 144 -1.86 -11.55 6.51
C ALA A 144 -0.39 -11.48 6.96
N GLN A 145 0.50 -11.04 6.07
CA GLN A 145 1.93 -10.87 6.39
C GLN A 145 2.15 -9.93 7.57
N LYS A 146 1.38 -8.84 7.63
CA LYS A 146 1.55 -7.85 8.69
C LYS A 146 1.06 -8.39 10.03
N ILE A 147 0.00 -9.21 10.06
CA ILE A 147 -0.45 -9.90 11.28
C ILE A 147 0.68 -10.76 11.85
N ASP A 148 1.43 -11.47 11.00
CA ASP A 148 2.54 -12.33 11.43
C ASP A 148 3.73 -11.55 12.02
N THR A 149 3.89 -10.28 11.65
CA THR A 149 4.93 -9.42 12.25
C THR A 149 4.58 -8.93 13.65
N LEU A 150 3.32 -9.08 14.07
CA LEU A 150 2.87 -8.60 15.38
C LEU A 150 3.19 -9.63 16.46
N THR A 151 3.73 -9.14 17.57
CA THR A 151 3.83 -9.91 18.80
C THR A 151 2.43 -10.16 19.37
N LEU A 152 2.27 -11.23 20.16
CA LEU A 152 1.01 -11.51 20.86
C LEU A 152 0.51 -10.30 21.68
N ALA A 153 1.42 -9.59 22.36
CA ALA A 153 1.06 -8.39 23.12
C ALA A 153 0.45 -7.29 22.23
N GLN A 154 1.02 -7.05 21.06
CA GLN A 154 0.48 -6.10 20.08
C GLN A 154 -0.87 -6.55 19.52
N GLN A 155 -1.03 -7.85 19.26
CA GLN A 155 -2.31 -8.40 18.81
C GLN A 155 -3.40 -8.22 19.89
N VAL A 156 -3.07 -8.46 21.16
CA VAL A 156 -3.99 -8.23 22.28
C VAL A 156 -4.36 -6.75 22.40
N GLU A 157 -3.39 -5.84 22.32
CA GLU A 157 -3.64 -4.39 22.34
C GLU A 157 -4.62 -3.95 21.25
N ILE A 158 -4.44 -4.47 20.03
CA ILE A 158 -5.32 -4.19 18.90
C ILE A 158 -6.75 -4.70 19.13
N ALA A 159 -6.86 -5.93 19.63
CA ALA A 159 -8.12 -6.67 19.71
C ALA A 159 -8.93 -6.39 20.98
N ALA A 160 -8.32 -5.93 22.07
CA ALA A 160 -8.95 -5.84 23.39
C ALA A 160 -10.30 -5.11 23.37
N ARG A 161 -10.43 -4.06 22.55
CA ARG A 161 -11.69 -3.29 22.40
C ARG A 161 -12.89 -4.14 21.96
N TYR A 162 -12.65 -5.24 21.24
CA TYR A 162 -13.68 -6.14 20.74
C TYR A 162 -14.09 -7.19 21.77
N TYR A 163 -13.35 -7.27 22.88
CA TYR A 163 -13.54 -8.17 24.01
C TYR A 163 -13.83 -7.41 25.31
N ASP A 164 -14.52 -6.28 25.24
CA ASP A 164 -14.84 -5.44 26.42
C ASP A 164 -13.60 -4.97 27.20
N ASN A 165 -12.45 -4.90 26.52
CA ASN A 165 -11.13 -4.64 27.10
C ASN A 165 -10.62 -5.72 28.08
N ASP A 166 -11.19 -6.94 28.06
CA ASP A 166 -10.68 -8.10 28.79
C ASP A 166 -9.47 -8.70 28.04
N THR A 167 -8.28 -8.38 28.52
CA THR A 167 -7.00 -8.82 27.94
C THR A 167 -6.79 -10.33 28.05
N LEU A 168 -7.27 -10.99 29.11
CA LEU A 168 -7.12 -12.45 29.30
C LEU A 168 -8.02 -13.22 28.33
N LEU A 169 -9.27 -12.76 28.17
CA LEU A 169 -10.18 -13.31 27.17
C LEU A 169 -9.64 -13.10 25.76
N THR A 170 -9.13 -11.90 25.47
CA THR A 170 -8.54 -11.53 24.18
C THR A 170 -7.35 -12.43 23.83
N GLU A 171 -6.41 -12.59 24.76
CA GLU A 171 -5.23 -13.44 24.56
C GLU A 171 -5.62 -14.90 24.30
N ARG A 172 -6.60 -15.41 25.04
CA ARG A 172 -7.12 -16.77 24.85
C ARG A 172 -7.82 -16.93 23.50
N ALA A 173 -8.56 -15.93 23.04
CA ALA A 173 -9.23 -15.96 21.75
C ALA A 173 -8.21 -16.00 20.60
N ILE A 174 -7.20 -15.12 20.65
CA ILE A 174 -6.10 -15.07 19.68
C ILE A 174 -5.32 -16.39 19.65
N LYS A 175 -4.90 -16.91 20.80
CA LYS A 175 -4.12 -18.16 20.88
C LYS A 175 -4.85 -19.38 20.31
N ASN A 176 -6.18 -19.40 20.41
CA ASN A 176 -6.99 -20.49 19.88
C ASN A 176 -7.32 -20.32 18.39
N ASN A 177 -6.73 -19.31 17.72
CA ASN A 177 -6.94 -18.96 16.31
C ASN A 177 -8.42 -18.98 15.90
N LYS A 178 -9.27 -18.41 16.74
CA LYS A 178 -10.70 -18.48 16.48
C LYS A 178 -11.06 -17.43 15.44
N GLN A 179 -11.81 -17.86 14.42
CA GLN A 179 -12.56 -16.96 13.56
C GLN A 179 -13.77 -16.41 14.35
N ASP A 180 -13.46 -15.50 15.26
CA ASP A 180 -14.36 -14.97 16.30
C ASP A 180 -15.32 -13.91 15.81
N ILE A 181 -15.07 -13.33 14.64
CA ILE A 181 -15.91 -12.29 14.07
C ILE A 181 -16.79 -12.89 12.99
N GLY A 182 -18.09 -12.90 13.26
CA GLY A 182 -19.13 -13.20 12.29
C GLY A 182 -19.48 -11.95 11.49
N ILE A 183 -19.53 -12.08 10.18
CA ILE A 183 -20.00 -11.04 9.26
C ILE A 183 -21.22 -11.57 8.55
N THR A 184 -22.30 -10.81 8.57
CA THR A 184 -23.50 -11.08 7.81
C THR A 184 -23.77 -9.93 6.84
N VAL A 185 -23.76 -10.25 5.55
CA VAL A 185 -24.14 -9.34 4.48
C VAL A 185 -25.59 -9.61 4.13
N LEU A 186 -26.43 -8.58 4.20
CA LEU A 186 -27.85 -8.65 3.91
C LEU A 186 -28.14 -7.89 2.64
N TYR A 187 -28.77 -8.57 1.69
CA TYR A 187 -29.33 -7.95 0.50
C TYR A 187 -30.83 -7.82 0.74
N ILE A 188 -31.31 -6.58 0.75
CA ILE A 188 -32.67 -6.23 1.10
C ILE A 188 -33.34 -5.67 -0.14
N ASN A 189 -34.45 -6.28 -0.54
CA ASN A 189 -35.26 -5.81 -1.66
C ASN A 189 -36.71 -5.67 -1.21
N SER A 190 -37.32 -4.55 -1.56
CA SER A 190 -38.76 -4.32 -1.44
C SER A 190 -39.23 -3.47 -2.61
N HIS A 191 -40.55 -3.34 -2.79
CA HIS A 191 -41.08 -2.37 -3.75
C HIS A 191 -40.74 -0.91 -3.43
N GLN A 192 -40.36 -0.60 -2.18
CA GLN A 192 -40.14 0.77 -1.72
C GLN A 192 -38.66 1.18 -1.76
N PHE A 193 -37.75 0.23 -1.64
CA PHE A 193 -36.31 0.47 -1.55
C PHE A 193 -35.53 -0.83 -1.79
N ASN A 194 -34.28 -0.67 -2.23
CA ASN A 194 -33.26 -1.71 -2.21
C ASN A 194 -32.12 -1.28 -1.29
N GLY A 195 -31.40 -2.25 -0.74
CA GLY A 195 -30.29 -1.95 0.14
C GLY A 195 -29.38 -3.11 0.45
N ILE A 196 -28.23 -2.75 1.02
CA ILE A 196 -27.26 -3.69 1.59
C ILE A 196 -27.06 -3.31 3.05
N ALA A 197 -27.10 -4.30 3.94
CA ALA A 197 -26.71 -4.11 5.32
C ALA A 197 -25.59 -5.08 5.71
N PHE A 198 -24.74 -4.62 6.63
CA PHE A 198 -23.60 -5.37 7.16
C PHE A 198 -23.73 -5.43 8.67
N CYS A 199 -23.88 -6.64 9.18
CA CYS A 199 -23.94 -6.92 10.62
C CYS A 199 -22.68 -7.66 11.05
N PHE A 200 -22.06 -7.20 12.12
CA PHE A 200 -20.83 -7.78 12.66
C PHE A 200 -21.10 -8.23 14.09
N VAL A 201 -20.79 -9.48 14.38
CA VAL A 201 -20.94 -10.07 15.72
C VAL A 201 -19.60 -10.63 16.18
N ASN A 202 -19.32 -10.47 17.47
CA ASN A 202 -18.26 -11.22 18.13
C ASN A 202 -18.88 -12.49 18.73
N CYS A 203 -18.52 -13.64 18.18
CA CYS A 203 -19.04 -14.95 18.60
C CYS A 203 -18.59 -15.33 20.01
N THR A 204 -17.44 -14.81 20.47
CA THR A 204 -16.90 -15.07 21.80
C THR A 204 -17.58 -14.21 22.87
N THR A 205 -17.77 -12.91 22.66
CA THR A 205 -18.48 -12.04 23.63
C THR A 205 -19.99 -12.04 23.46
N ARG A 206 -20.51 -12.65 22.40
CA ARG A 206 -21.93 -12.69 22.04
C ARG A 206 -22.56 -11.30 21.91
N LYS A 207 -21.85 -10.40 21.23
CA LYS A 207 -22.28 -9.02 21.04
C LYS A 207 -22.28 -8.63 19.57
N MET A 208 -23.26 -7.82 19.18
CA MET A 208 -23.22 -7.08 17.93
C MET A 208 -22.21 -5.92 18.06
N LEU A 209 -21.22 -5.89 17.18
CA LEU A 209 -20.17 -4.87 17.15
C LEU A 209 -20.61 -3.66 16.32
N TYR A 210 -21.09 -3.92 15.12
CA TYR A 210 -21.52 -2.89 14.17
C TYR A 210 -22.71 -3.38 13.36
N CYS A 211 -23.57 -2.45 12.98
CA CYS A 211 -24.63 -2.65 12.01
C CYS A 211 -24.72 -1.42 11.12
N ILE A 212 -24.39 -1.59 9.84
CA ILE A 212 -24.41 -0.54 8.82
C ILE A 212 -25.48 -0.90 7.81
N CYS A 213 -26.36 0.03 7.47
CA CYS A 213 -27.39 -0.15 6.46
C CYS A 213 -27.27 0.97 5.44
N TRP A 214 -27.25 0.61 4.16
CA TRP A 214 -27.27 1.53 3.04
C TRP A 214 -28.43 1.18 2.12
N LEU A 215 -29.35 2.12 1.93
CA LEU A 215 -30.43 2.02 0.94
C LEU A 215 -30.12 2.94 -0.24
N ASP A 216 -30.38 2.45 -1.46
CA ASP A 216 -30.17 3.23 -2.69
C ASP A 216 -31.06 2.72 -3.82
N ASP A 217 -30.93 3.36 -4.99
CA ASP A 217 -31.56 2.90 -6.22
C ASP A 217 -31.22 1.42 -6.51
N PRO A 218 -32.19 0.61 -6.98
CA PRO A 218 -31.99 -0.82 -7.25
C PRO A 218 -30.78 -1.09 -8.12
N ASP A 219 -30.59 -0.31 -9.19
CA ASP A 219 -29.48 -0.48 -10.14
C ASP A 219 -28.13 -0.20 -9.48
N VAL A 220 -28.07 0.80 -8.58
CA VAL A 220 -26.87 1.15 -7.83
C VAL A 220 -26.52 0.02 -6.86
N VAL A 221 -27.51 -0.46 -6.09
CA VAL A 221 -27.33 -1.57 -5.15
C VAL A 221 -26.88 -2.83 -5.91
N GLN A 222 -27.59 -3.22 -6.97
CA GLN A 222 -27.27 -4.41 -7.77
C GLN A 222 -25.87 -4.34 -8.38
N SER A 223 -25.40 -3.16 -8.80
CA SER A 223 -24.03 -3.01 -9.33
C SER A 223 -22.93 -3.29 -8.30
N GLU A 224 -23.23 -3.15 -7.01
CA GLU A 224 -22.30 -3.42 -5.90
C GLU A 224 -22.50 -4.83 -5.31
N VAL A 225 -23.61 -5.53 -5.62
CA VAL A 225 -23.81 -6.95 -5.26
C VAL A 225 -23.03 -7.84 -6.21
N LYS A 226 -21.92 -8.40 -5.74
CA LYS A 226 -21.15 -9.41 -6.48
C LYS A 226 -20.97 -10.65 -5.62
N ALA A 227 -21.40 -11.78 -6.15
CA ALA A 227 -21.18 -13.07 -5.51
C ALA A 227 -19.71 -13.47 -5.66
N GLY A 228 -19.13 -14.03 -4.59
CA GLY A 228 -17.76 -14.56 -4.61
C GLY A 228 -16.67 -13.50 -4.49
N ASP A 229 -17.00 -12.29 -4.00
CA ASP A 229 -16.01 -11.25 -3.73
C ASP A 229 -15.03 -11.63 -2.62
N SER A 230 -13.81 -11.09 -2.72
CA SER A 230 -12.81 -11.17 -1.65
C SER A 230 -13.28 -10.45 -0.38
N LEU A 231 -12.69 -10.77 0.77
CA LEU A 231 -12.96 -10.04 2.01
C LEU A 231 -12.59 -8.57 1.85
N TYR A 232 -11.48 -8.25 1.16
CA TYR A 232 -11.09 -6.86 0.94
C TYR A 232 -12.11 -6.07 0.10
N ASP A 233 -12.70 -6.69 -0.92
CA ASP A 233 -13.78 -6.08 -1.71
C ASP A 233 -15.04 -5.87 -0.87
N LEU A 234 -15.38 -6.85 -0.02
CA LEU A 234 -16.45 -6.71 0.97
C LEU A 234 -16.23 -5.49 1.88
N PHE A 235 -15.05 -5.34 2.48
CA PHE A 235 -14.73 -4.20 3.34
C PHE A 235 -14.67 -2.87 2.58
N SER A 236 -14.22 -2.87 1.32
CA SER A 236 -14.30 -1.67 0.48
C SER A 236 -15.75 -1.22 0.25
N ARG A 237 -16.69 -2.16 0.06
CA ARG A 237 -18.13 -1.84 -0.02
C ARG A 237 -18.68 -1.32 1.30
N ILE A 238 -18.26 -1.88 2.43
CA ILE A 238 -18.65 -1.39 3.76
C ILE A 238 -18.23 0.08 3.95
N VAL A 239 -16.99 0.43 3.57
CA VAL A 239 -16.49 1.81 3.63
C VAL A 239 -17.33 2.73 2.74
N LYS A 240 -17.56 2.35 1.48
CA LYS A 240 -18.43 3.13 0.57
C LYS A 240 -19.84 3.30 1.14
N ALA A 241 -20.43 2.23 1.67
CA ALA A 241 -21.76 2.25 2.28
C ALA A 241 -21.79 3.21 3.47
N ALA A 242 -20.78 3.13 4.35
CA ALA A 242 -20.62 4.01 5.51
C ALA A 242 -20.50 5.49 5.10
N GLU A 243 -19.70 5.83 4.09
CA GLU A 243 -19.54 7.21 3.58
C GLU A 243 -20.85 7.76 2.99
N ARG A 244 -21.65 6.89 2.36
CA ARG A 244 -22.95 7.25 1.75
C ARG A 244 -24.10 7.35 2.75
N THR A 245 -23.93 6.88 3.99
CA THR A 245 -24.98 6.98 5.02
C THR A 245 -25.31 8.41 5.46
N ASN A 246 -24.61 9.44 4.97
CA ASN A 246 -24.90 10.86 5.25
C ASN A 246 -26.28 11.37 4.75
N ARG A 247 -27.09 10.52 4.11
CA ARG A 247 -28.48 10.80 3.71
C ARG A 247 -29.45 9.82 4.36
N PHE A 248 -29.46 9.74 5.68
CA PHE A 248 -30.40 8.87 6.39
C PHE A 248 -31.84 9.27 6.09
N THR A 249 -32.51 8.49 5.24
CA THR A 249 -33.96 8.53 5.13
C THR A 249 -34.55 7.95 6.43
N PRO A 250 -35.76 8.37 6.84
CA PRO A 250 -36.44 7.78 8.01
C PRO A 250 -36.54 6.25 7.93
N VAL A 251 -36.71 5.71 6.71
CA VAL A 251 -36.75 4.27 6.43
C VAL A 251 -35.42 3.59 6.76
N GLN A 252 -34.29 4.19 6.37
CA GLN A 252 -32.97 3.63 6.68
C GLN A 252 -32.71 3.57 8.19
N HIS A 253 -33.07 4.63 8.93
CA HIS A 253 -32.98 4.63 10.40
C HIS A 253 -33.85 3.54 11.04
N GLU A 254 -35.06 3.38 10.53
CA GLU A 254 -36.00 2.39 11.03
C GLU A 254 -35.51 0.95 10.77
N ILE A 255 -34.97 0.68 9.59
CA ILE A 255 -34.35 -0.62 9.26
C ILE A 255 -33.16 -0.86 10.18
N GLN A 256 -32.21 0.07 10.25
CA GLN A 256 -31.01 -0.11 11.07
C GLN A 256 -31.36 -0.33 12.55
N SER A 257 -32.31 0.42 13.11
CA SER A 257 -32.82 0.23 14.48
C SER A 257 -33.42 -1.16 14.70
N ASN A 258 -34.12 -1.71 13.70
CA ASN A 258 -34.65 -3.06 13.78
C ASN A 258 -33.55 -4.12 13.69
N LEU A 259 -32.54 -3.95 12.83
CA LEU A 259 -31.42 -4.90 12.71
C LEU A 259 -30.66 -5.07 14.02
N TRP A 260 -30.52 -4.01 14.82
CA TRP A 260 -29.92 -4.08 16.17
C TRP A 260 -30.71 -4.93 17.19
N LYS A 261 -31.97 -5.26 16.91
CA LYS A 261 -32.84 -6.08 17.78
C LYS A 261 -32.77 -7.57 17.45
N ILE A 262 -31.87 -7.98 16.56
CA ILE A 262 -31.73 -9.38 16.17
C ILE A 262 -31.39 -10.26 17.38
N ASP A 263 -31.89 -11.49 17.35
CA ASP A 263 -31.43 -12.54 18.27
C ASP A 263 -29.96 -12.86 17.93
N ILE A 264 -29.07 -12.36 18.78
CA ILE A 264 -27.61 -12.48 18.58
C ILE A 264 -27.17 -13.94 18.69
N ASP A 265 -27.75 -14.73 19.60
CA ASP A 265 -27.37 -16.13 19.76
C ASP A 265 -27.79 -16.96 18.54
N ALA A 266 -28.99 -16.72 18.01
CA ALA A 266 -29.45 -17.38 16.78
C ALA A 266 -28.62 -16.96 15.57
N LEU A 267 -28.23 -15.68 15.48
CA LEU A 267 -27.36 -15.18 14.42
C LEU A 267 -25.96 -15.79 14.48
N ILE A 268 -25.36 -15.88 15.68
CA ILE A 268 -24.06 -16.54 15.89
C ILE A 268 -24.15 -18.01 15.49
N HIS A 269 -25.20 -18.72 15.90
CA HIS A 269 -25.41 -20.10 15.48
C HIS A 269 -25.48 -20.23 13.95
N ALA A 270 -26.18 -19.31 13.26
CA ALA A 270 -26.25 -19.31 11.81
C ALA A 270 -24.87 -19.06 11.18
N VAL A 271 -24.09 -18.11 11.69
CA VAL A 271 -22.72 -17.80 11.25
C VAL A 271 -21.79 -19.00 11.43
N GLU A 272 -21.80 -19.64 12.59
CA GLU A 272 -20.89 -20.75 12.91
C GLU A 272 -21.13 -21.99 12.07
N HIS A 273 -22.36 -22.18 11.58
CA HIS A 273 -22.78 -23.32 10.75
C HIS A 273 -23.03 -22.94 9.28
N GLU A 274 -22.63 -21.74 8.86
CA GLU A 274 -22.81 -21.21 7.50
C GLU A 274 -24.27 -21.30 6.99
N ALA A 275 -25.24 -21.21 7.91
CA ALA A 275 -26.66 -21.40 7.65
C ALA A 275 -27.33 -20.10 7.15
N SER A 276 -26.97 -19.68 5.94
CA SER A 276 -27.47 -18.44 5.29
C SER A 276 -29.00 -18.36 5.22
N GLY A 277 -29.69 -19.48 5.06
CA GLY A 277 -31.15 -19.54 5.08
C GLY A 277 -31.76 -19.14 6.44
N ILE A 278 -31.16 -19.60 7.54
CA ILE A 278 -31.58 -19.25 8.91
C ILE A 278 -31.35 -17.76 9.13
N ALA A 279 -30.16 -17.24 8.78
CA ALA A 279 -29.87 -15.81 8.88
C ALA A 279 -30.84 -14.96 8.04
N SER A 280 -31.17 -15.40 6.81
CA SER A 280 -32.13 -14.70 5.95
C SER A 280 -33.51 -14.61 6.60
N GLN A 281 -34.01 -15.70 7.19
CA GLN A 281 -35.30 -15.72 7.89
C GLN A 281 -35.31 -14.85 9.15
N LEU A 282 -34.23 -14.92 9.93
CA LEU A 282 -34.02 -14.10 11.12
C LEU A 282 -34.17 -12.61 10.79
N PHE A 283 -33.47 -12.12 9.77
CA PHE A 283 -33.56 -10.72 9.38
C PHE A 283 -34.86 -10.36 8.64
N ALA A 284 -35.44 -11.26 7.84
CA ALA A 284 -36.75 -11.04 7.22
C ALA A 284 -37.84 -10.82 8.27
N SER A 285 -37.80 -11.58 9.38
CA SER A 285 -38.78 -11.44 10.48
C SER A 285 -38.73 -10.06 11.15
N LEU A 286 -37.54 -9.46 11.29
CA LEU A 286 -37.37 -8.10 11.83
C LEU A 286 -37.88 -7.00 10.89
N LEU A 287 -37.93 -7.29 9.60
CA LEU A 287 -38.31 -6.35 8.55
C LEU A 287 -39.72 -6.62 8.00
N GLN A 288 -40.47 -7.57 8.54
CA GLN A 288 -41.78 -8.01 8.04
C GLN A 288 -42.85 -6.91 7.92
N LYS A 289 -42.67 -5.78 8.60
CA LYS A 289 -43.56 -4.60 8.47
C LYS A 289 -43.46 -3.91 7.11
N PHE A 290 -42.33 -4.09 6.42
CA PHE A 290 -42.14 -3.58 5.07
C PHE A 290 -42.79 -4.55 4.09
N LYS A 291 -43.71 -4.03 3.28
CA LYS A 291 -44.48 -4.83 2.33
C LYS A 291 -43.56 -5.46 1.29
N ASP A 292 -43.79 -6.74 0.99
CA ASP A 292 -43.08 -7.49 -0.06
C ASP A 292 -41.55 -7.54 0.14
N ILE A 293 -41.10 -7.50 1.40
CA ILE A 293 -39.69 -7.55 1.77
C ILE A 293 -39.08 -8.91 1.45
N GLN A 294 -37.94 -8.90 0.77
CA GLN A 294 -37.08 -10.05 0.55
C GLN A 294 -35.71 -9.77 1.15
N VAL A 295 -35.21 -10.73 1.92
CA VAL A 295 -33.89 -10.65 2.56
C VAL A 295 -33.09 -11.89 2.18
N ARG A 296 -31.89 -11.68 1.68
CA ARG A 296 -30.90 -12.74 1.44
C ARG A 296 -29.65 -12.43 2.27
N ALA A 297 -29.17 -13.42 3.02
CA ALA A 297 -27.95 -13.32 3.81
C ALA A 297 -26.77 -14.06 3.16
N GLU A 298 -25.59 -13.48 3.22
CA GLU A 298 -24.30 -14.13 3.01
C GLU A 298 -23.50 -14.05 4.32
N LEU A 299 -22.79 -15.14 4.66
CA LEU A 299 -22.13 -15.30 5.95
C LEU A 299 -20.64 -15.48 5.74
N HIS A 300 -19.85 -14.77 6.52
CA HIS A 300 -18.39 -14.91 6.57
C HIS A 300 -17.89 -14.92 8.00
N ARG A 301 -16.71 -15.50 8.19
CA ARG A 301 -16.02 -15.53 9.47
C ARG A 301 -14.56 -15.16 9.30
N ILE A 302 -14.06 -14.31 10.18
CA ILE A 302 -12.65 -13.89 10.19
C ILE A 302 -12.15 -13.75 11.63
N ASP A 303 -10.83 -13.78 11.80
CA ASP A 303 -10.22 -13.45 13.08
C ASP A 303 -10.33 -11.95 13.37
N VAL A 304 -10.26 -11.61 14.66
CA VAL A 304 -10.44 -10.24 15.14
C VAL A 304 -9.36 -9.28 14.67
N ILE A 305 -8.13 -9.74 14.44
CA ILE A 305 -7.02 -8.90 14.01
C ILE A 305 -7.22 -8.53 12.55
N ARG A 306 -7.50 -9.52 11.69
CA ARG A 306 -7.83 -9.31 10.28
C ARG A 306 -9.07 -8.44 10.11
N PHE A 307 -10.12 -8.66 10.92
CA PHE A 307 -11.29 -7.78 10.99
C PHE A 307 -10.87 -6.34 11.26
N HIS A 308 -10.09 -6.13 12.32
CA HIS A 308 -9.68 -4.80 12.73
C HIS A 308 -8.87 -4.09 11.63
N MET A 309 -7.96 -4.81 10.99
CA MET A 309 -7.11 -4.28 9.92
C MET A 309 -7.88 -3.96 8.63
N LEU A 310 -8.82 -4.82 8.23
CA LEU A 310 -9.68 -4.58 7.06
C LEU A 310 -10.69 -3.46 7.30
N TYR A 311 -11.19 -3.31 8.53
CA TYR A 311 -12.13 -2.24 8.90
C TYR A 311 -11.43 -0.89 9.08
N ASN A 312 -10.15 -0.89 9.48
CA ASN A 312 -9.35 0.31 9.71
C ASN A 312 -8.07 0.31 8.86
N PRO A 313 -8.16 0.20 7.52
CA PRO A 313 -6.99 0.00 6.68
C PRO A 313 -5.98 1.13 6.85
N SER A 314 -6.42 2.37 7.05
CA SER A 314 -5.55 3.53 7.27
C SER A 314 -4.64 3.45 8.51
N GLN A 315 -4.98 2.65 9.52
CA GLN A 315 -4.14 2.42 10.71
C GLN A 315 -3.01 1.41 10.44
N PHE A 316 -3.21 0.54 9.43
CA PHE A 316 -2.31 -0.56 9.08
C PHE A 316 -1.70 -0.43 7.71
N ASP A 317 -2.15 0.52 6.92
CA ASP A 317 -1.33 1.28 6.01
C ASP A 317 -0.32 2.03 6.86
N LYS A 318 0.67 1.28 7.37
CA LYS A 318 2.02 1.78 7.29
C LYS A 318 2.21 2.01 5.79
N LYS A 319 1.87 3.22 5.36
CA LYS A 319 2.91 4.05 4.77
C LYS A 319 4.20 3.67 5.54
N GLU A 320 5.07 2.84 4.95
CA GLU A 320 6.45 3.31 4.78
C GLU A 320 6.32 4.81 4.71
N ILE A 321 6.85 5.58 5.65
CA ILE A 321 6.64 7.02 5.72
C ILE A 321 6.76 7.60 4.29
N LYS A 322 5.64 7.67 3.59
CA LYS A 322 5.39 8.47 2.42
C LYS A 322 5.03 9.74 3.13
N GLN A 323 6.08 10.46 3.46
CA GLN A 323 5.99 11.86 3.80
C GLN A 323 5.00 12.51 2.83
N GLY A 324 3.87 12.94 3.38
CA GLY A 324 3.00 13.94 2.80
C GLY A 324 2.05 13.44 1.73
N ASP A 325 0.77 13.73 1.94
CA ASP A 325 -0.05 14.24 0.84
C ASP A 325 0.72 15.32 0.09
N SER A 326 1.13 14.98 -1.12
CA SER A 326 1.12 15.81 -2.33
C SER A 326 1.97 15.07 -3.35
N THR A 327 1.36 14.41 -4.34
CA THR A 327 1.88 14.23 -5.72
C THR A 327 3.40 14.02 -5.97
N PHE A 328 4.14 13.40 -5.05
CA PHE A 328 5.59 13.16 -5.16
C PHE A 328 5.92 11.68 -5.03
N ASP A 329 5.93 10.97 -6.16
CA ASP A 329 6.35 9.57 -6.29
C ASP A 329 7.89 9.38 -6.31
N LYS A 330 8.63 10.21 -5.56
CA LYS A 330 10.11 10.20 -5.54
C LYS A 330 10.66 10.00 -4.13
N LYS A 331 11.86 9.40 -4.01
CA LYS A 331 12.47 9.04 -2.71
C LYS A 331 12.71 10.29 -1.86
N LEU A 332 12.29 10.26 -0.59
CA LEU A 332 12.35 11.39 0.34
C LEU A 332 13.29 11.10 1.51
N VAL A 333 14.18 12.05 1.83
CA VAL A 333 15.09 12.03 2.98
C VAL A 333 14.81 13.23 3.89
N ALA A 334 14.96 13.07 5.21
CA ALA A 334 14.88 14.19 6.13
C ALA A 334 16.10 15.12 5.96
N VAL A 335 15.86 16.43 5.94
CA VAL A 335 16.91 17.44 5.84
C VAL A 335 16.66 18.60 6.79
N ASP A 336 17.74 19.20 7.28
CA ASP A 336 17.73 20.44 8.06
C ASP A 336 18.07 21.62 7.17
N LEU A 337 17.45 22.77 7.42
CA LEU A 337 17.76 24.00 6.70
C LEU A 337 19.03 24.64 7.25
N VAL A 338 19.95 25.02 6.36
CA VAL A 338 21.11 25.81 6.80
C VAL A 338 20.65 27.25 7.02
N LEU A 339 20.74 27.73 8.24
CA LEU A 339 20.24 29.07 8.61
C LEU A 339 21.22 30.17 8.21
N SER A 340 20.68 31.32 7.80
CA SER A 340 21.44 32.56 7.57
C SER A 340 20.66 33.79 8.05
N PRO A 341 20.78 34.16 9.34
CA PRO A 341 19.98 35.24 9.93
C PRO A 341 20.19 36.62 9.28
N THR A 342 21.38 36.87 8.73
CA THR A 342 21.77 38.17 8.17
C THR A 342 21.40 38.29 6.69
N SER A 343 21.79 37.32 5.85
CA SER A 343 21.67 37.40 4.39
C SER A 343 20.69 36.39 3.77
N GLY A 344 20.05 35.54 4.58
CA GLY A 344 19.13 34.52 4.11
C GLY A 344 17.74 35.04 3.73
N LYS A 345 17.00 34.22 2.98
CA LYS A 345 15.60 34.45 2.61
C LYS A 345 14.69 33.75 3.61
N LYS A 346 13.57 34.38 3.98
CA LYS A 346 12.62 33.75 4.92
C LYS A 346 11.96 32.51 4.29
N VAL A 347 11.66 31.49 5.09
CA VAL A 347 10.98 30.28 4.60
C VAL A 347 9.64 30.64 3.95
N SER A 348 8.90 31.60 4.50
CA SER A 348 7.65 32.13 3.92
C SER A 348 7.80 32.79 2.55
N GLN A 349 9.02 33.20 2.19
CA GLN A 349 9.32 33.91 0.94
C GLN A 349 9.93 32.98 -0.12
N LEU A 350 10.25 31.73 0.22
CA LEU A 350 10.83 30.77 -0.71
C LEU A 350 9.82 30.44 -1.82
N GLN A 351 10.33 30.34 -3.04
CA GLN A 351 9.55 29.97 -4.23
C GLN A 351 10.15 28.73 -4.87
N LYS A 352 9.31 27.98 -5.60
CA LYS A 352 9.78 26.85 -6.39
C LYS A 352 10.88 27.30 -7.37
N GLY A 353 12.00 26.59 -7.39
CA GLY A 353 13.18 26.92 -8.19
C GLY A 353 14.29 27.67 -7.42
N ASP A 354 14.01 28.19 -6.22
CA ASP A 354 15.04 28.83 -5.38
C ASP A 354 16.12 27.81 -4.98
N LEU A 355 17.41 28.17 -5.05
CA LEU A 355 18.53 27.29 -4.64
C LEU A 355 18.98 27.61 -3.21
N ILE A 356 18.93 26.60 -2.33
CA ILE A 356 19.30 26.72 -0.92
C ILE A 356 20.30 25.65 -0.50
N TYR A 357 20.95 25.85 0.65
CA TYR A 357 21.74 24.81 1.29
C TYR A 357 20.93 24.07 2.35
N VAL A 358 20.99 22.74 2.30
CA VAL A 358 20.38 21.83 3.28
C VAL A 358 21.40 20.84 3.81
N LEU A 359 21.19 20.35 5.02
CA LEU A 359 21.95 19.26 5.61
C LEU A 359 21.09 18.00 5.64
N ILE A 360 21.62 16.88 5.18
CA ILE A 360 20.90 15.61 5.28
C ILE A 360 20.93 15.14 6.72
N ASP A 361 19.78 14.80 7.31
CA ASP A 361 19.72 14.32 8.69
C ASP A 361 20.34 12.92 8.79
N THR A 362 21.55 12.86 9.34
CA THR A 362 22.33 11.63 9.53
C THR A 362 22.00 10.88 10.83
N SER A 363 21.02 11.35 11.62
CA SER A 363 20.56 10.64 12.82
C SER A 363 19.82 9.34 12.49
N THR A 364 19.33 9.21 11.25
CA THR A 364 18.66 8.00 10.76
C THR A 364 19.61 7.15 9.88
N PRO A 365 19.52 5.80 9.93
CA PRO A 365 20.34 4.94 9.06
C PRO A 365 20.20 5.27 7.56
N TYR A 366 18.98 5.57 7.11
CA TYR A 366 18.72 5.96 5.72
C TYR A 366 19.39 7.29 5.35
N GLY A 367 19.28 8.31 6.20
CA GLY A 367 19.94 9.60 5.95
C GLY A 367 21.46 9.51 5.98
N TYR A 368 22.03 8.67 6.85
CA TYR A 368 23.46 8.36 6.88
C TYR A 368 23.94 7.71 5.57
N ASP A 369 23.22 6.69 5.08
CA ASP A 369 23.56 6.00 3.83
C ASP A 369 23.47 6.94 2.61
N VAL A 370 22.46 7.81 2.57
CA VAL A 370 22.30 8.82 1.52
C VAL A 370 23.43 9.84 1.55
N ALA A 371 23.75 10.40 2.73
CA ALA A 371 24.84 11.36 2.89
C ALA A 371 26.20 10.74 2.52
N LYS A 372 26.42 9.47 2.86
CA LYS A 372 27.62 8.71 2.47
C LYS A 372 27.70 8.49 0.96
N THR A 373 26.58 8.12 0.33
CA THR A 373 26.50 7.92 -1.13
C THR A 373 26.79 9.19 -1.92
N LEU A 374 26.38 10.35 -1.38
CA LEU A 374 26.62 11.67 -1.97
C LEU A 374 27.98 12.27 -1.58
N ASN A 375 28.84 11.53 -0.87
CA ASN A 375 30.15 11.98 -0.37
C ASN A 375 30.08 13.24 0.51
N LEU A 376 29.00 13.39 1.29
CA LEU A 376 28.78 14.53 2.20
C LEU A 376 29.34 14.30 3.62
N ILE A 377 29.90 13.12 3.88
CA ILE A 377 30.52 12.78 5.17
C ILE A 377 32.03 12.80 5.01
N ASN A 378 32.67 13.89 5.44
CA ASN A 378 34.12 14.04 5.43
C ASN A 378 34.64 14.20 6.86
N ASN A 379 35.61 13.38 7.27
CA ASN A 379 36.18 13.38 8.63
C ASN A 379 35.12 13.35 9.74
N ASN A 380 34.09 12.50 9.56
CA ASN A 380 32.96 12.36 10.48
C ASN A 380 32.11 13.63 10.65
N LYS A 381 32.22 14.60 9.74
CA LYS A 381 31.39 15.80 9.67
C LYS A 381 30.50 15.76 8.44
N ASN A 382 29.22 16.06 8.66
CA ASN A 382 28.22 16.18 7.61
C ASN A 382 28.30 17.57 6.98
N THR A 383 28.46 17.63 5.66
CA THR A 383 28.57 18.88 4.91
C THR A 383 27.26 19.23 4.20
N PRO A 384 26.85 20.52 4.18
CA PRO A 384 25.65 20.92 3.46
C PRO A 384 25.74 20.63 1.96
N ILE A 385 24.59 20.35 1.36
CA ILE A 385 24.41 20.16 -0.08
C ILE A 385 23.45 21.22 -0.63
N GLU A 386 23.66 21.59 -1.89
CA GLU A 386 22.72 22.44 -2.63
C GLU A 386 21.46 21.66 -2.98
N ALA A 387 20.31 22.30 -2.80
CA ALA A 387 19.03 21.75 -3.19
C ALA A 387 18.10 22.84 -3.74
N GLU A 388 17.29 22.47 -4.74
CA GLU A 388 16.31 23.34 -5.36
C GLU A 388 14.98 23.25 -4.61
N VAL A 389 14.40 24.36 -4.20
CA VAL A 389 13.09 24.41 -3.54
C VAL A 389 12.05 23.86 -4.50
N TYR A 390 11.39 22.79 -4.07
CA TYR A 390 10.35 22.13 -4.83
C TYR A 390 8.96 22.67 -4.47
N SER A 391 8.65 22.74 -3.17
CA SER A 391 7.40 23.32 -2.65
C SER A 391 7.55 23.77 -1.19
N VAL A 392 6.75 24.76 -0.80
CA VAL A 392 6.68 25.28 0.58
C VAL A 392 5.21 25.29 0.99
N ASN A 393 4.87 24.60 2.07
CA ASN A 393 3.50 24.50 2.58
C ASN A 393 3.44 24.98 4.03
N TYR A 394 2.50 25.85 4.36
CA TYR A 394 2.29 26.32 5.73
C TYR A 394 1.11 25.60 6.40
N ASN A 395 1.32 25.09 7.61
CA ASN A 395 0.28 24.48 8.43
C ASN A 395 0.27 25.10 9.84
N LYS A 396 -0.89 25.62 10.27
CA LYS A 396 -1.05 26.29 11.58
C LYS A 396 -0.61 25.46 12.79
N LYS A 397 -0.61 24.12 12.70
CA LYS A 397 -0.20 23.22 13.80
C LYS A 397 1.25 22.72 13.70
N LYS A 398 1.88 22.79 12.52
CA LYS A 398 3.20 22.17 12.24
C LYS A 398 4.24 23.13 11.67
N GLY A 399 3.90 24.42 11.51
CA GLY A 399 4.76 25.42 10.89
C GLY A 399 4.89 25.23 9.38
N TYR A 400 6.05 25.60 8.83
CA TYR A 400 6.40 25.45 7.43
C TYR A 400 6.94 24.04 7.15
N THR A 401 6.43 23.40 6.11
CA THR A 401 7.00 22.19 5.53
C THR A 401 7.60 22.53 4.18
N LEU A 402 8.91 22.33 4.05
CA LEU A 402 9.66 22.56 2.82
C LEU A 402 10.01 21.22 2.17
N PHE A 403 9.78 21.11 0.87
CA PHE A 403 10.34 20.05 0.04
C PHE A 403 11.39 20.63 -0.88
N VAL A 404 12.55 19.97 -0.97
CA VAL A 404 13.67 20.36 -1.84
C VAL A 404 14.08 19.20 -2.72
N LYS A 405 14.57 19.47 -3.92
CA LYS A 405 15.14 18.50 -4.84
C LYS A 405 16.66 18.49 -4.66
N ILE A 406 17.20 17.34 -4.24
CA ILE A 406 18.64 17.15 -4.04
C ILE A 406 19.26 16.54 -5.31
N THR A 407 18.60 15.54 -5.89
CA THR A 407 18.92 14.96 -7.20
C THR A 407 17.65 14.74 -8.02
N GLU A 408 17.75 14.19 -9.24
CA GLU A 408 16.55 13.89 -10.06
C GLU A 408 15.58 12.90 -9.39
N SER A 409 16.11 12.01 -8.56
CA SER A 409 15.40 10.90 -7.92
C SER A 409 15.34 10.99 -6.39
N LEU A 410 16.01 11.97 -5.77
CA LEU A 410 16.08 12.18 -4.32
C LEU A 410 15.63 13.59 -3.93
N TYR A 411 14.69 13.64 -2.99
CA TYR A 411 14.10 14.86 -2.46
C TYR A 411 14.34 14.94 -0.96
N GLY A 412 14.53 16.14 -0.44
CA GLY A 412 14.64 16.43 0.98
C GLY A 412 13.33 17.00 1.52
N LYS A 413 13.01 16.72 2.78
CA LYS A 413 11.94 17.40 3.52
C LYS A 413 12.47 18.01 4.82
N ALA A 414 12.17 19.28 5.04
CA ALA A 414 12.40 20.00 6.28
C ALA A 414 11.08 20.50 6.88
N THR A 415 11.03 20.64 8.20
CA THR A 415 9.90 21.26 8.92
C THR A 415 10.40 22.30 9.90
N GLU A 416 9.85 23.50 9.82
CA GLU A 416 10.23 24.64 10.66
C GLU A 416 9.02 25.25 11.34
N GLU A 417 9.05 25.35 12.66
CA GLU A 417 7.93 25.92 13.42
C GLU A 417 7.81 27.44 13.23
N GLN A 418 8.91 28.11 12.87
CA GLN A 418 9.02 29.56 12.75
C GLN A 418 9.46 30.00 11.35
N ASP A 419 9.12 31.24 11.00
CA ASP A 419 9.54 31.86 9.74
C ASP A 419 11.00 32.34 9.81
N ILE A 420 11.93 31.39 9.73
CA ILE A 420 13.38 31.63 9.82
C ILE A 420 14.00 31.98 8.47
N LYS A 421 15.21 32.56 8.46
CA LYS A 421 15.96 32.85 7.25
C LYS A 421 16.93 31.73 6.89
N VAL A 422 16.84 31.24 5.66
CA VAL A 422 17.67 30.15 5.13
C VAL A 422 18.78 30.66 4.23
N LYS A 423 19.91 29.95 4.23
CA LYS A 423 21.08 30.26 3.41
C LYS A 423 20.78 29.91 1.95
N MET A 424 20.68 30.96 1.13
CA MET A 424 20.57 30.82 -0.32
C MET A 424 21.94 30.49 -0.90
N LYS A 425 21.97 29.75 -2.01
CA LYS A 425 23.11 29.82 -2.92
C LYS A 425 23.07 31.21 -3.53
N LEU A 426 24.17 31.95 -3.48
CA LEU A 426 24.29 33.13 -4.32
C LEU A 426 24.18 32.62 -5.75
N SER A 427 23.09 32.97 -6.44
CA SER A 427 23.14 33.02 -7.88
C SER A 427 24.30 33.95 -8.20
N THR A 428 25.41 33.40 -8.70
CA THR A 428 26.24 34.15 -9.65
C THR A 428 25.38 34.37 -10.88
N ASN A 429 24.38 35.24 -10.74
CA ASN A 429 24.07 36.18 -11.80
C ASN A 429 25.23 37.17 -11.75
N ILE A 430 26.38 36.72 -12.24
CA ILE A 430 27.05 37.57 -13.21
C ILE A 430 25.99 37.61 -14.32
N ASP A 431 25.20 38.69 -14.30
CA ASP A 431 24.60 39.20 -15.52
C ASP A 431 25.77 39.56 -16.44
N GLU A 432 26.40 38.54 -17.00
CA GLU A 432 27.04 38.62 -18.29
C GLU A 432 25.99 38.08 -19.24
N GLU A 433 25.36 39.04 -19.88
CA GLU A 433 24.53 38.89 -21.06
C GLU A 433 25.24 38.02 -22.12
N GLU A 434 25.19 36.70 -22.00
CA GLU A 434 25.58 35.78 -23.07
C GLU A 434 24.37 34.99 -23.59
N THR A 435 23.26 35.70 -23.82
CA THR A 435 22.30 35.36 -24.89
C THR A 435 21.71 36.57 -25.62
N SER A 436 22.27 37.78 -25.43
CA SER A 436 21.88 38.97 -26.21
C SER A 436 22.69 39.12 -27.51
N SER A 437 23.85 38.48 -27.67
CA SER A 437 24.73 38.77 -28.82
C SER A 437 24.26 38.20 -30.16
N LYS A 438 23.57 37.05 -30.23
CA LYS A 438 23.17 36.48 -31.54
C LYS A 438 21.82 36.98 -32.06
N VAL A 439 20.86 37.34 -31.21
CA VAL A 439 19.57 37.90 -31.65
C VAL A 439 19.66 39.43 -31.82
N SER A 440 20.47 40.13 -31.02
CA SER A 440 20.76 41.57 -31.21
C SER A 440 21.64 41.84 -32.44
N LEU A 441 22.64 41.00 -32.74
CA LEU A 441 23.41 41.11 -34.00
C LEU A 441 22.54 40.84 -35.23
N ILE A 442 21.61 39.87 -35.19
CA ILE A 442 20.73 39.59 -36.34
C ILE A 442 19.72 40.74 -36.55
N ILE A 443 19.15 41.31 -35.49
CA ILE A 443 18.24 42.46 -35.59
C ILE A 443 19.01 43.71 -36.06
N GLY A 444 20.23 43.95 -35.57
CA GLY A 444 21.08 45.06 -36.01
C GLY A 444 21.54 44.93 -37.47
N LEU A 445 21.87 43.72 -37.93
CA LEU A 445 22.31 43.47 -39.31
C LEU A 445 21.14 43.60 -40.31
N ILE A 446 19.93 43.17 -39.93
CA ILE A 446 18.71 43.38 -40.72
C ILE A 446 18.33 44.86 -40.79
N ALA A 447 18.38 45.60 -39.67
CA ALA A 447 18.10 47.03 -39.65
C ALA A 447 19.15 47.83 -40.47
N GLY A 448 20.43 47.45 -40.39
CA GLY A 448 21.50 48.06 -41.18
C GLY A 448 21.35 47.83 -42.70
N LEU A 449 20.97 46.62 -43.12
CA LEU A 449 20.71 46.31 -44.54
C LEU A 449 19.52 47.09 -45.10
N ILE A 450 18.47 47.33 -44.31
CA ILE A 450 17.32 48.14 -44.73
C ILE A 450 17.75 49.60 -44.96
N VAL A 451 18.56 50.18 -44.07
CA VAL A 451 19.05 51.56 -44.23
C VAL A 451 19.96 51.70 -45.45
N ILE A 452 20.85 50.72 -45.70
CA ILE A 452 21.72 50.72 -46.88
C ILE A 452 20.90 50.57 -48.18
N ALA A 453 19.86 49.72 -48.18
CA ALA A 453 18.97 49.56 -49.33
C ALA A 453 18.19 50.84 -49.64
N ILE A 454 17.71 51.55 -48.61
CA ILE A 454 17.03 52.86 -48.77
C ILE A 454 18.00 53.91 -49.30
N LEU A 455 19.23 53.98 -48.78
CA LEU A 455 20.26 54.90 -49.27
C LEU A 455 20.66 54.62 -50.74
N LEU A 456 20.82 53.35 -51.11
CA LEU A 456 21.11 52.96 -52.49
C LEU A 456 19.94 53.27 -53.43
N PHE A 457 18.70 53.07 -52.99
CA PHE A 457 17.52 53.43 -53.78
C PHE A 457 17.47 54.95 -54.06
N ILE A 458 17.75 55.79 -53.06
CA ILE A 458 17.80 57.26 -53.20
C ILE A 458 18.97 57.72 -54.10
N LEU A 459 20.06 56.95 -54.21
CA LEU A 459 21.20 57.29 -55.06
C LEU A 459 21.07 56.80 -56.52
N LEU A 460 20.17 55.84 -56.77
CA LEU A 460 19.90 55.24 -58.09
C LEU A 460 18.58 55.74 -58.73
N THR A 461 17.78 56.52 -58.01
CA THR A 461 16.69 57.37 -58.54
C THR A 461 17.11 58.81 -58.53
#